data_AF-A0A7S1ARB0-F1
#
_entry.id   AF-A0A7S1ARB0-F1
#
_cell.length_a   1.000
_cell.length_b   1.000
_cell.length_c   1.000
_cell.angle_alpha   90.00
_cell.angle_beta   90.00
_cell.angle_gamma   90.00
#
_symmetry.space_group_name_H-M   'P 1'
#
loop_
_entity.id
_entity.type
_entity.pdbx_description
1 polymer ?
#
loop_
_entity_poly.entity_id
_entity_poly.type
_entity_poly.pdbx_seq_one_letter_code
_entity_poly.pdbx_strand_id
1 'polypeptide(L)'
;SAERVFSIFMLLIGIVTSSTLTSSLSATMIKVGLRSKERQKHMGNLKKYLHQNKVDSRLAQRVEQQVRQRLSLKTHLADTDVPALDLMSTSLRQELHYATCERHINTHPVFRLWANVCTGTAKTLCSASCRIVQLQSSDDLFIAGTMTAKAYYVIEGDLSYLQPERAVTPIDVGAGSWLSE
;
A
#
# COMPACT_ATOMS: atom_id res chain seq x y z
N SER A 1 -55.62 -12.11 27.04
CA SER A 1 -55.37 -11.02 26.07
C SER A 1 -53.89 -10.70 25.87
N ALA A 2 -53.06 -10.66 26.92
CA ALA A 2 -51.63 -10.33 26.83
C ALA A 2 -50.80 -11.27 25.93
N GLU A 3 -51.08 -12.58 25.94
CA GLU A 3 -50.37 -13.59 25.13
C GLU A 3 -50.49 -13.34 23.61
N ARG A 4 -51.66 -12.88 23.16
CA ARG A 4 -51.90 -12.54 21.74
C ARG A 4 -51.10 -11.31 21.34
N VAL A 5 -51.07 -10.29 22.19
CA VAL A 5 -50.29 -9.07 21.97
C VAL A 5 -48.79 -9.40 21.90
N PHE A 6 -48.28 -10.20 22.84
CA PHE A 6 -46.89 -10.66 22.83
C PHE A 6 -46.54 -11.45 21.56
N SER A 7 -47.43 -12.35 21.13
CA SER A 7 -47.24 -13.13 19.89
C SER A 7 -47.16 -12.22 18.65
N ILE A 8 -48.02 -11.20 18.57
CA ILE A 8 -48.00 -10.21 17.48
C ILE A 8 -46.68 -9.41 17.51
N PHE A 9 -46.22 -8.98 18.67
CA PHE A 9 -44.93 -8.30 18.80
C PHE A 9 -43.75 -9.16 18.35
N MET A 10 -43.70 -10.44 18.75
CA MET A 10 -42.64 -11.36 18.32
C MET A 10 -42.66 -11.59 16.81
N LEU A 11 -43.84 -11.70 16.18
CA LEU A 11 -43.96 -11.80 14.72
C LEU A 11 -43.43 -10.54 14.03
N LEU A 12 -43.76 -9.35 14.52
CA LEU A 12 -43.24 -8.09 13.97
C LEU A 12 -41.71 -8.01 14.10
N ILE A 13 -41.15 -8.37 15.25
CA ILE A 13 -39.69 -8.43 15.46
C ILE A 13 -39.05 -9.45 14.51
N GLY A 14 -39.66 -10.62 14.33
CA GLY A 14 -39.18 -11.64 13.38
C GLY A 14 -39.15 -11.14 11.94
N ILE A 15 -40.17 -10.39 11.51
CA ILE A 15 -40.23 -9.79 10.18
C ILE A 15 -39.16 -8.70 10.01
N VAL A 16 -38.96 -7.84 11.01
CA VAL A 16 -37.94 -6.76 10.94
C VAL A 16 -36.52 -7.33 10.93
N THR A 17 -36.23 -8.34 11.76
CA THR A 17 -34.91 -8.97 11.82
C THR A 17 -34.59 -9.76 10.55
N SER A 18 -35.54 -10.54 10.02
CA SER A 18 -35.34 -11.24 8.74
C SER A 18 -35.13 -10.27 7.56
N SER A 19 -35.86 -9.15 7.53
CA SER A 19 -35.71 -8.13 6.48
C SER A 19 -34.36 -7.41 6.53
N THR A 20 -33.88 -7.07 7.74
CA THR A 20 -32.57 -6.41 7.91
C THR A 20 -31.41 -7.35 7.59
N LEU A 21 -31.51 -8.63 7.99
CA LEU A 21 -30.52 -9.65 7.65
C LEU A 21 -30.41 -9.81 6.13
N THR A 22 -31.51 -10.08 5.42
CA THR A 22 -31.49 -10.25 3.95
C THR A 22 -30.96 -9.03 3.22
N SER A 23 -31.29 -7.81 3.69
CA SER A 23 -30.77 -6.56 3.14
C SER A 23 -29.26 -6.41 3.33
N SER A 24 -28.73 -6.73 4.53
CA SER A 24 -27.29 -6.64 4.83
C SER A 24 -26.45 -7.66 4.06
N LEU A 25 -26.95 -8.88 3.91
CA LEU A 25 -26.36 -9.93 3.07
C LEU A 25 -26.29 -9.47 1.61
N SER A 26 -27.39 -8.94 1.08
CA SER A 26 -27.48 -8.44 -0.30
C SER A 26 -26.50 -7.28 -0.53
N ALA A 27 -26.45 -6.31 0.38
CA ALA A 27 -25.52 -5.19 0.31
C ALA A 27 -24.06 -5.65 0.31
N THR A 28 -23.72 -6.66 1.13
CA THR A 28 -22.38 -7.24 1.19
C THR A 28 -22.02 -7.94 -0.13
N MET A 29 -22.95 -8.72 -0.69
CA MET A 29 -22.74 -9.43 -1.95
C MET A 29 -22.52 -8.45 -3.12
N ILE A 30 -23.29 -7.36 -3.17
CA ILE A 30 -23.09 -6.28 -4.16
C ILE A 30 -21.70 -5.65 -4.00
N LYS A 31 -21.28 -5.33 -2.78
CA LYS A 31 -19.95 -4.76 -2.50
C LYS A 31 -18.83 -5.70 -2.98
N VAL A 32 -18.94 -7.00 -2.69
CA VAL A 32 -17.99 -8.01 -3.16
C VAL A 32 -18.00 -8.11 -4.69
N GLY A 33 -19.18 -8.09 -5.31
CA GLY A 33 -19.34 -8.10 -6.76
C GLY A 33 -18.70 -6.89 -7.44
N LEU A 34 -18.86 -5.69 -6.88
CA LEU A 34 -18.23 -4.47 -7.39
C LEU A 34 -16.70 -4.55 -7.35
N ARG A 35 -16.13 -5.00 -6.24
CA ARG A 35 -14.66 -5.17 -6.11
C ARG A 35 -14.10 -6.20 -7.09
N SER A 36 -14.85 -7.27 -7.36
CA SER A 36 -14.48 -8.28 -8.35
C SER A 36 -14.49 -7.70 -9.78
N LYS A 37 -15.54 -6.94 -10.13
CA LYS A 37 -15.66 -6.27 -11.43
C LYS A 37 -14.52 -5.27 -11.69
N GLU A 38 -14.14 -4.49 -10.68
CA GLU A 38 -13.03 -3.55 -10.79
C GLU A 38 -11.70 -4.27 -11.06
N ARG A 39 -11.40 -5.34 -10.31
CA ARG A 39 -10.21 -6.18 -10.55
C ARG A 39 -10.19 -6.77 -11.96
N GLN A 40 -11.33 -7.26 -12.46
CA GLN A 40 -11.44 -7.81 -13.80
C GLN A 40 -11.26 -6.74 -14.88
N LYS A 41 -11.74 -5.51 -14.65
CA LYS A 41 -11.55 -4.36 -15.54
C LYS A 41 -10.07 -3.98 -15.65
N HIS A 42 -9.36 -3.86 -14.53
CA HIS A 42 -7.92 -3.56 -14.54
C HIS A 42 -7.13 -4.62 -15.33
N MET A 43 -7.45 -5.91 -15.11
CA MET A 43 -6.77 -6.99 -15.81
C MET A 43 -7.12 -7.06 -17.30
N GLY A 44 -8.38 -6.81 -17.65
CA GLY A 44 -8.80 -6.71 -19.05
C GLY A 44 -8.08 -5.58 -19.80
N ASN A 45 -7.90 -4.43 -19.16
CA ASN A 45 -7.18 -3.29 -19.75
C ASN A 45 -5.69 -3.59 -19.94
N LEU A 46 -5.04 -4.23 -18.95
CA LEU A 46 -3.63 -4.64 -19.09
C LEU A 46 -3.45 -5.60 -20.27
N LYS A 47 -4.31 -6.62 -20.40
CA LYS A 47 -4.27 -7.57 -21.52
C LYS A 47 -4.37 -6.88 -22.86
N LYS A 48 -5.31 -5.95 -22.99
CA LYS A 48 -5.49 -5.14 -24.21
C LYS A 48 -4.23 -4.33 -24.51
N TYR A 49 -3.64 -3.68 -23.50
CA TYR A 49 -2.41 -2.90 -23.65
C TYR A 49 -1.23 -3.75 -24.12
N LEU A 50 -1.00 -4.92 -23.50
CA LEU A 50 0.08 -5.83 -23.89
C LEU A 50 -0.10 -6.35 -25.32
N HIS A 51 -1.34 -6.68 -25.69
CA HIS A 51 -1.65 -7.13 -27.05
C HIS A 51 -1.46 -6.03 -28.10
N GLN A 52 -1.94 -4.81 -27.82
CA GLN A 52 -1.79 -3.66 -28.73
C GLN A 52 -0.32 -3.29 -28.98
N ASN A 53 0.53 -3.42 -27.96
CA ASN A 53 1.97 -3.16 -28.06
C ASN A 53 2.77 -4.36 -28.59
N LYS A 54 2.12 -5.46 -28.99
CA LYS A 54 2.76 -6.68 -29.52
C LYS A 54 3.87 -7.22 -28.60
N VAL A 55 3.64 -7.17 -27.29
CA VAL A 55 4.59 -7.68 -26.30
C VAL A 55 4.71 -9.20 -26.45
N ASP A 56 5.93 -9.73 -26.37
CA ASP A 56 6.19 -11.16 -26.40
C ASP A 56 5.34 -11.92 -25.38
N SER A 57 4.83 -13.09 -25.75
CA SER A 57 3.89 -13.85 -24.91
C SER A 57 4.50 -14.26 -23.56
N ARG A 58 5.81 -14.54 -23.50
CA ARG A 58 6.48 -14.90 -22.23
C ARG A 58 6.57 -13.68 -21.31
N LEU A 59 6.90 -12.50 -21.86
CA LEU A 59 6.94 -11.27 -21.08
C LEU A 59 5.53 -10.85 -20.63
N ALA A 60 4.54 -10.94 -21.52
CA ALA A 60 3.16 -10.63 -21.21
C ALA A 60 2.61 -11.50 -20.07
N GLN A 61 2.88 -12.81 -20.08
CA GLN A 61 2.47 -13.72 -19.02
C GLN A 61 3.11 -13.35 -17.66
N ARG A 62 4.41 -13.02 -17.65
CA ARG A 62 5.11 -12.60 -16.43
C ARG A 62 4.52 -11.31 -15.85
N VAL A 63 4.25 -10.32 -16.71
CA VAL A 63 3.63 -9.05 -16.31
C VAL A 63 2.20 -9.27 -15.78
N GLU A 64 1.38 -10.08 -16.46
CA GLU A 64 0.03 -10.41 -15.99
C GLU A 64 0.04 -11.12 -14.63
N GLN A 65 0.95 -12.08 -14.43
CA GLN A 65 1.08 -12.81 -13.18
C GLN A 65 1.49 -11.86 -12.05
N GLN A 66 2.48 -11.00 -12.28
CA GLN A 66 2.93 -10.01 -11.31
C GLN A 66 1.79 -9.06 -10.94
N VAL A 67 1.10 -8.48 -11.92
CA VAL A 67 -0.05 -7.56 -11.67
C VAL A 67 -1.20 -8.28 -10.96
N ARG A 68 -1.51 -9.53 -11.31
CA ARG A 68 -2.55 -10.30 -10.63
C ARG A 68 -2.22 -10.53 -9.16
N GLN A 69 -0.95 -10.84 -8.85
CA GLN A 69 -0.44 -10.97 -7.48
C GLN A 69 -0.54 -9.63 -6.74
N ARG A 70 -0.14 -8.53 -7.39
CA ARG A 70 -0.26 -7.16 -6.83
C ARG A 70 -1.70 -6.84 -6.43
N LEU A 71 -2.66 -7.17 -7.29
CA LEU A 71 -4.08 -6.92 -7.07
C LEU A 71 -4.72 -7.81 -5.98
N SER A 72 -4.07 -8.91 -5.57
CA SER A 72 -4.55 -9.75 -4.46
C SER A 72 -3.99 -9.35 -3.09
N LEU A 73 -2.83 -8.69 -3.05
CA LEU A 73 -2.23 -8.25 -1.79
C LEU A 73 -3.01 -7.05 -1.24
N LYS A 74 -3.26 -7.05 0.07
CA LYS A 74 -3.70 -5.83 0.77
C LYS A 74 -2.50 -4.91 0.84
N THR A 75 -2.41 -3.93 -0.05
CA THR A 75 -1.41 -2.87 0.05
C THR A 75 -1.73 -1.99 1.25
N HIS A 76 -0.69 -1.42 1.85
CA HIS A 76 -0.89 -0.33 2.80
C HIS A 76 -1.44 0.84 2.00
N LEU A 77 -2.34 1.64 2.58
CA LEU A 77 -2.85 2.81 1.86
C LEU A 77 -1.67 3.76 1.64
N ALA A 78 -1.40 4.07 0.38
CA ALA A 78 -0.50 5.16 0.04
C ALA A 78 -1.23 6.50 0.25
N ASP A 79 -0.49 7.58 0.45
CA ASP A 79 -1.09 8.92 0.59
C ASP A 79 -1.95 9.30 -0.62
N THR A 80 -1.57 8.84 -1.82
CA THR A 80 -2.33 9.03 -3.06
C THR A 80 -3.66 8.28 -3.09
N ASP A 81 -3.80 7.23 -2.28
CA ASP A 81 -5.00 6.39 -2.19
C ASP A 81 -6.02 6.97 -1.20
N VAL A 82 -5.70 8.09 -0.54
CA VAL A 82 -6.56 8.76 0.45
C VAL A 82 -6.93 10.16 -0.04
N PRO A 83 -7.99 10.31 -0.87
CA PRO A 83 -8.44 11.62 -1.35
C PRO A 83 -8.81 12.61 -0.25
N ALA A 84 -9.12 12.13 0.96
CA ALA A 84 -9.37 12.98 2.12
C ALA A 84 -8.13 13.81 2.52
N LEU A 85 -6.91 13.31 2.25
CA LEU A 85 -5.70 14.07 2.48
C LEU A 85 -5.61 15.30 1.58
N ASP A 86 -6.28 15.27 0.42
CA ASP A 86 -6.33 16.40 -0.51
C ASP A 86 -7.12 17.60 0.03
N LEU A 87 -8.04 17.36 0.96
CA LEU A 87 -8.86 18.39 1.60
C LEU A 87 -8.12 19.13 2.73
N MET A 88 -6.96 18.64 3.15
CA MET A 88 -6.16 19.29 4.20
C MET A 88 -5.34 20.45 3.65
N SER A 89 -5.08 21.45 4.49
CA SER A 89 -4.10 22.50 4.18
C SER A 89 -2.72 21.89 3.91
N THR A 90 -1.94 22.54 3.06
CA THR A 90 -0.57 22.11 2.74
C THR A 90 0.29 22.00 4.00
N SER A 91 0.13 22.92 4.96
CA SER A 91 0.84 22.90 6.25
C SER A 91 0.51 21.66 7.08
N LEU A 92 -0.78 21.31 7.20
CA LEU A 92 -1.21 20.15 7.97
C LEU A 92 -0.79 18.83 7.30
N ARG A 93 -0.79 18.79 5.97
CA ARG A 93 -0.29 17.64 5.21
C ARG A 93 1.21 17.42 5.41
N GLN A 94 2.00 18.49 5.41
CA GLN A 94 3.44 18.41 5.70
C GLN A 94 3.71 17.94 7.13
N GLU A 95 2.90 18.39 8.09
CA GLU A 95 3.02 17.97 9.48
C GLU A 95 2.68 16.48 9.67
N LEU A 96 1.59 16.00 9.04
CA LEU A 96 1.25 14.59 9.02
C LEU A 96 2.37 13.75 8.41
N HIS A 97 2.86 14.14 7.23
CA HIS A 97 3.94 13.43 6.52
C HIS A 97 5.21 13.33 7.36
N TYR A 98 5.59 14.44 8.01
CA TYR A 98 6.72 14.46 8.93
C TYR A 98 6.48 13.51 10.11
N ALA A 99 5.32 13.58 10.76
CA ALA A 99 5.00 12.70 11.88
C ALA A 99 5.05 11.20 11.51
N THR A 100 4.65 10.84 10.29
CA THR A 100 4.76 9.46 9.79
C THR A 100 6.22 9.04 9.56
N CYS A 101 7.07 9.94 9.06
CA CYS A 101 8.46 9.62 8.70
C CYS A 101 9.47 9.84 9.83
N GLU A 102 9.16 10.68 10.82
CA GLU A 102 10.10 11.18 11.84
C GLU A 102 10.78 10.04 12.60
N ARG A 103 10.01 9.05 13.04
CA ARG A 103 10.52 7.86 13.75
C ARG A 103 11.55 7.06 12.95
N HIS A 104 11.47 7.09 11.62
CA HIS A 104 12.33 6.35 10.72
C HIS A 104 13.57 7.18 10.35
N ILE A 105 13.37 8.46 10.06
CA ILE A 105 14.45 9.38 9.68
C ILE A 105 15.41 9.62 10.86
N ASN A 106 14.89 9.76 12.08
CA ASN A 106 15.72 10.00 13.27
C ASN A 106 16.58 8.81 13.69
N THR A 107 16.48 7.66 13.02
CA THR A 107 17.42 6.55 13.22
C THR A 107 18.80 6.86 12.66
N HIS A 108 18.89 7.70 11.63
CA HIS A 108 20.17 8.11 11.07
C HIS A 108 20.76 9.29 11.87
N PRO A 109 22.02 9.20 12.34
CA PRO A 109 22.63 10.24 13.18
C PRO A 109 22.60 11.64 12.57
N VAL A 110 22.80 11.76 11.25
CA VAL A 110 22.79 13.05 10.55
C VAL A 110 21.42 13.71 10.59
N PHE A 111 20.35 12.96 10.31
CA PHE A 111 19.00 13.52 10.30
C PHE A 111 18.53 13.84 11.73
N ARG A 112 18.91 13.01 12.70
CA ARG A 112 18.65 13.29 14.11
C ARG A 112 19.31 14.59 14.57
N LEU A 113 20.55 14.84 14.16
CA LEU A 113 21.25 16.09 14.45
C LEU A 113 20.51 17.29 13.82
N TRP A 114 20.10 17.17 12.55
CA TRP A 114 19.35 18.24 11.87
C TRP A 114 17.99 18.51 12.51
N ALA A 115 17.26 17.48 12.92
CA ALA A 115 16.00 17.63 13.63
C ALA A 115 16.19 18.38 14.96
N ASN A 116 17.29 18.14 15.68
CA ASN A 116 17.61 18.83 16.93
C ASN A 116 18.07 20.28 16.72
N VAL A 117 18.76 20.58 15.63
CA VAL A 117 19.29 21.94 15.35
C VAL A 117 18.21 22.83 14.75
N CYS A 118 17.41 22.33 13.80
CA CYS A 118 16.37 23.10 13.13
C CYS A 118 15.20 22.20 12.71
N THR A 119 14.22 22.05 13.59
CA THR A 119 13.00 21.28 13.34
C THR A 119 12.24 21.76 12.11
N GLY A 120 12.17 23.08 11.88
CA GLY A 120 11.51 23.66 10.70
C GLY A 120 12.11 23.18 9.39
N THR A 121 13.44 23.23 9.26
CA THR A 121 14.15 22.76 8.05
C THR A 121 14.02 21.25 7.88
N ALA A 122 14.09 20.49 8.98
CA ALA A 122 13.90 19.03 8.95
C ALA A 122 12.49 18.65 8.44
N LYS A 123 11.44 19.36 8.90
CA LYS A 123 10.06 19.18 8.41
C LYS A 123 9.93 19.49 6.92
N THR A 124 10.49 20.59 6.45
CA THR A 124 10.47 20.97 5.03
C THR A 124 11.24 19.97 4.16
N LEU A 125 12.42 19.53 4.60
CA LEU A 125 13.24 18.56 3.87
C LEU A 125 12.54 17.20 3.78
N CYS A 126 12.00 16.73 4.90
CA CYS A 126 11.26 15.47 4.98
C CYS A 126 10.04 15.48 4.06
N SER A 127 9.22 16.54 4.11
CA SER A 127 8.04 16.65 3.25
C SER A 127 8.40 16.74 1.77
N ALA A 128 9.49 17.43 1.42
CA ALA A 128 9.94 17.55 0.04
C ALA A 128 10.57 16.26 -0.53
N SER A 129 11.38 15.55 0.27
CA SER A 129 12.30 14.53 -0.26
C SER A 129 11.98 13.11 0.19
N CYS A 130 11.34 12.92 1.34
CA CYS A 130 11.07 11.58 1.86
C CYS A 130 9.76 11.04 1.26
N ARG A 131 9.80 9.79 0.80
CA ARG A 131 8.64 9.06 0.28
C ARG A 131 8.69 7.65 0.82
N ILE A 132 7.52 7.16 1.26
CA ILE A 132 7.35 5.76 1.61
C ILE A 132 7.09 5.00 0.31
N VAL A 133 7.94 4.02 0.04
CA VAL A 133 7.82 3.16 -1.15
C VAL A 133 7.52 1.75 -0.67
N GLN A 134 6.53 1.13 -1.29
CA GLN A 134 6.24 -0.28 -1.07
C GLN A 134 6.83 -1.11 -2.20
N LEU A 135 7.67 -2.07 -1.84
CA LEU A 135 8.21 -3.05 -2.76
C LEU A 135 7.43 -4.36 -2.59
N GLN A 136 7.29 -5.09 -3.69
CA GLN A 136 6.74 -6.45 -3.64
C GLN A 136 7.83 -7.49 -3.76
N SER A 137 7.51 -8.73 -3.40
CA SER A 137 8.40 -9.85 -3.66
C SER A 137 8.81 -9.88 -5.13
N SER A 138 10.12 -9.98 -5.38
CA SER A 138 10.73 -9.91 -6.71
C SER A 138 10.84 -8.53 -7.36
N ASP A 139 10.63 -7.45 -6.60
CA ASP A 139 11.01 -6.10 -7.06
C ASP A 139 12.47 -5.81 -6.72
N ASP A 140 13.21 -5.26 -7.68
CA ASP A 140 14.59 -4.83 -7.49
C ASP A 140 14.62 -3.40 -6.95
N LEU A 141 15.17 -3.21 -5.75
CA LEU A 141 15.38 -1.87 -5.17
C LEU A 141 16.57 -1.16 -5.82
N PHE A 142 17.62 -1.94 -6.06
CA PHE A 142 18.87 -1.52 -6.67
C PHE A 142 19.19 -2.47 -7.81
N ILE A 143 19.65 -1.92 -8.93
CA ILE A 143 20.01 -2.70 -10.12
C ILE A 143 21.48 -2.42 -10.40
N ALA A 144 22.30 -3.47 -10.33
CA ALA A 144 23.74 -3.38 -10.53
C ALA A 144 24.10 -2.60 -11.81
N GLY A 145 25.00 -1.63 -11.68
CA GLY A 145 25.43 -0.76 -12.78
C GLY A 145 24.53 0.45 -13.04
N THR A 146 23.46 0.63 -12.26
CA THR A 146 22.61 1.82 -12.33
C THR A 146 23.03 2.82 -11.26
N MET A 147 23.35 4.06 -11.64
CA MET A 147 23.62 5.11 -10.65
C MET A 147 22.33 5.50 -9.92
N THR A 148 22.36 5.47 -8.60
CA THR A 148 21.23 5.93 -7.78
C THR A 148 21.66 7.10 -6.89
N ALA A 149 20.82 8.12 -6.79
CA ALA A 149 21.03 9.26 -5.88
C ALA A 149 20.08 9.19 -4.68
N LYS A 150 19.60 7.99 -4.34
CA LYS A 150 18.55 7.77 -3.34
C LYS A 150 19.06 6.83 -2.26
N ALA A 151 18.72 7.15 -1.02
CA ALA A 151 18.90 6.26 0.12
C ALA A 151 17.53 5.73 0.56
N TYR A 152 17.52 4.48 1.02
CA TYR A 152 16.34 3.79 1.49
C TYR A 152 16.54 3.35 2.94
N TYR A 153 15.45 3.37 3.70
CA TYR A 153 15.40 2.84 5.06
C TYR A 153 14.35 1.74 5.12
N VAL A 154 14.74 0.55 5.58
CA VAL A 154 13.83 -0.59 5.67
C VAL A 154 12.94 -0.42 6.89
N ILE A 155 11.67 -0.08 6.67
CA ILE A 155 10.68 0.07 7.74
C ILE A 155 10.18 -1.30 8.20
N GLU A 156 9.79 -2.16 7.25
CA GLU A 156 9.25 -3.49 7.47
C GLU A 156 9.65 -4.40 6.29
N GLY A 157 9.77 -5.70 6.56
CA GLY A 157 10.16 -6.73 5.58
C GLY A 157 11.67 -6.97 5.51
N ASP A 158 12.05 -7.80 4.54
CA ASP A 158 13.43 -8.25 4.32
C ASP A 158 13.80 -8.04 2.85
N LEU A 159 15.06 -7.65 2.63
CA LEU A 159 15.66 -7.47 1.32
C LEU A 159 16.88 -8.38 1.21
N SER A 160 17.08 -9.02 0.06
CA SER A 160 18.30 -9.80 -0.18
C SER A 160 19.20 -9.03 -1.14
N TYR A 161 20.39 -8.66 -0.66
CA TYR A 161 21.40 -7.97 -1.46
C TYR A 161 22.33 -9.00 -2.11
N LEU A 162 22.40 -8.96 -3.45
CA LEU A 162 23.29 -9.80 -4.24
C LEU A 162 24.37 -8.92 -4.87
N GLN A 163 25.62 -9.06 -4.42
CA GLN A 163 26.76 -8.38 -5.05
C GLN A 163 27.48 -9.36 -5.99
N PRO A 164 27.38 -9.17 -7.33
CA PRO A 164 27.93 -10.12 -8.31
C PRO A 164 29.44 -10.38 -8.15
N GLU A 165 30.18 -9.40 -7.63
CA GLU A 165 31.65 -9.45 -7.53
C GLU A 165 32.17 -10.01 -6.20
N ARG A 166 31.36 -10.09 -5.13
CA ARG A 166 31.87 -10.35 -3.77
C ARG A 166 31.23 -11.53 -3.04
N ALA A 167 30.02 -11.94 -3.37
CA ALA A 167 29.33 -12.96 -2.58
C ALA A 167 28.62 -13.99 -3.46
N VAL A 168 28.85 -15.28 -3.17
CA VAL A 168 28.11 -16.41 -3.73
C VAL A 168 26.72 -16.53 -3.08
N THR A 169 26.56 -15.99 -1.86
CA THR A 169 25.31 -16.02 -1.08
C THR A 169 24.73 -14.61 -0.90
N PRO A 170 23.42 -14.42 -1.11
CA PRO A 170 22.75 -13.16 -0.82
C PRO A 170 22.92 -12.75 0.66
N ILE A 171 23.06 -11.46 0.91
CA ILE A 171 23.09 -10.89 2.26
C ILE A 171 21.66 -10.42 2.57
N ASP A 172 21.06 -10.97 3.62
CA ASP A 172 19.74 -10.55 4.07
C ASP A 172 19.83 -9.26 4.90
N VAL A 173 19.04 -8.28 4.50
CA VAL A 173 18.91 -6.97 5.12
C VAL A 173 17.49 -6.82 5.63
N GLY A 174 17.35 -6.93 6.95
CA GLY A 174 16.07 -6.77 7.63
C GLY A 174 15.72 -5.31 7.95
N ALA A 175 14.53 -5.14 8.51
CA ALA A 175 14.02 -3.87 9.03
C ALA A 175 15.01 -3.18 9.99
N GLY A 176 15.07 -1.84 9.91
CA GLY A 176 15.99 -1.02 10.71
C GLY A 176 17.28 -0.62 9.98
N SER A 177 17.51 -1.13 8.78
CA SER A 177 18.75 -0.91 8.03
C SER A 177 18.62 0.24 7.03
N TRP A 178 19.70 1.01 6.88
CA TRP A 178 19.86 2.00 5.81
C TRP A 178 20.61 1.40 4.63
N LEU A 179 20.15 1.71 3.42
CA LEU A 179 20.69 1.21 2.17
C LEU A 179 20.92 2.37 1.20
N SER A 180 22.05 2.36 0.52
CA SER A 180 22.40 3.27 -0.58
C SER A 180 23.47 2.61 -1.46
N GLU A 181 23.39 2.82 -2.77
CA GLU A 181 24.37 2.38 -3.78
C GLU A 181 24.87 3.55 -4.59
#